data_AF-A0A125PVD6-F1
#
_entry.id   AF-A0A125PVD6-F1
#
_cell.length_a   1.000
_cell.length_b   1.000
_cell.length_c   1.000
_cell.angle_alpha   90.00
_cell.angle_beta   90.00
_cell.angle_gamma   90.00
#
_symmetry.space_group_name_H-M   'P 1'
#
loop_
_entity.id
_entity.type
_entity.pdbx_description
1 polymer ?
#
loop_
_entity_poly.entity_id
_entity_poly.type
_entity_poly.pdbx_seq_one_letter_code
_entity_poly.pdbx_strand_id
1 'polypeptide(L)' 'MKIHQFWISAFLAALHRLPPAEAQEEADAATDMCISKWQQHIYHWSEDIEVKWKDQDISEVPFSTPTQQD' A
#
# COMPACT_ATOMS: atom_id res chain seq x y z
N MET A 1 8.75 -6.85 6.49
CA MET A 1 8.66 -8.32 6.62
C MET A 1 9.22 -8.95 5.35
N LYS A 2 10.05 -9.99 5.43
CA LYS A 2 10.54 -10.70 4.22
C LYS A 2 9.49 -11.70 3.72
N ILE A 3 9.41 -11.91 2.40
CA ILE A 3 8.46 -12.86 1.77
C ILE A 3 8.56 -14.25 2.42
N HIS A 4 9.78 -14.74 2.66
CA HIS A 4 10.01 -16.02 3.32
C HIS A 4 9.43 -16.12 4.75
N GLN A 5 9.49 -15.03 5.53
CA GLN A 5 8.92 -15.02 6.89
C GLN A 5 7.40 -15.04 6.87
N PHE A 6 6.81 -14.34 5.90
CA PHE A 6 5.36 -14.39 5.67
C PHE A 6 4.92 -15.79 5.29
N TRP A 7 5.59 -16.40 4.32
CA TRP A 7 5.29 -17.75 3.86
C TRP A 7 5.36 -18.78 4.99
N ILE A 8 6.41 -18.75 5.83
CA ILE A 8 6.52 -19.63 7.01
C ILE A 8 5.32 -19.44 7.95
N SER A 9 4.92 -18.19 8.20
CA SER A 9 3.82 -17.90 9.10
C SER A 9 2.48 -18.41 8.54
N ALA A 10 2.26 -18.23 7.23
CA ALA A 10 1.09 -18.76 6.53
C ALA A 10 1.07 -20.30 6.53
N PHE A 11 2.21 -20.93 6.29
CA PHE A 11 2.36 -22.38 6.32
C PHE A 11 2.08 -22.97 7.71
N LEU A 12 2.65 -22.38 8.77
CA LEU A 12 2.38 -22.79 10.15
C LEU A 12 0.90 -22.62 10.50
N ALA A 13 0.26 -21.53 10.06
CA ALA A 13 -1.17 -21.32 10.26
C ALA A 13 -2.02 -22.37 9.51
N ALA A 14 -1.64 -22.75 8.28
CA ALA A 14 -2.34 -23.76 7.50
C ALA A 14 -2.18 -25.17 8.08
N LEU A 15 -1.02 -25.51 8.64
CA LEU A 15 -0.77 -26.80 9.30
C LEU A 15 -1.68 -27.07 10.50
N HIS A 16 -2.29 -26.04 11.10
CA HIS A 16 -3.29 -26.24 12.16
C HIS A 16 -4.59 -26.90 11.67
N ARG A 17 -4.85 -26.92 10.36
CA ARG A 17 -6.10 -27.41 9.78
C ARG A 17 -5.94 -28.32 8.56
N LEU A 18 -4.81 -28.30 7.87
CA LEU A 18 -4.56 -29.05 6.65
C LEU A 18 -3.33 -29.96 6.77
N PRO A 19 -3.28 -31.08 6.02
CA PRO A 19 -2.07 -31.88 5.90
C PRO A 19 -0.95 -31.09 5.20
N PRO A 20 0.32 -31.49 5.38
CA PRO A 20 1.47 -30.68 4.94
C PRO A 20 1.49 -30.31 3.44
N ALA A 21 1.04 -31.21 2.56
CA ALA A 21 1.00 -30.94 1.12
C ALA A 21 -0.01 -29.84 0.77
N GLU A 22 -1.22 -29.90 1.33
CA GLU A 22 -2.27 -28.90 1.10
C GLU A 22 -1.94 -27.57 1.80
N ALA A 23 -1.33 -27.63 2.98
CA ALA A 23 -0.87 -26.44 3.70
C ALA A 23 0.20 -25.68 2.92
N GLN A 24 1.06 -26.38 2.18
CA GLN A 24 2.06 -25.78 1.31
C GLN A 24 1.40 -25.01 0.16
N GLU A 25 0.47 -25.65 -0.56
CA GLU A 25 -0.26 -25.02 -1.67
C GLU A 25 -1.00 -23.75 -1.21
N GLU A 26 -1.59 -23.79 -0.02
CA GLU A 26 -2.32 -22.65 0.52
C GLU A 26 -1.38 -21.51 0.96
N ALA A 27 -0.22 -21.82 1.52
CA ALA A 27 0.79 -20.83 1.87
C ALA A 27 1.40 -20.17 0.62
N ASP A 28 1.63 -20.94 -0.43
CA ASP A 28 2.08 -20.46 -1.74
C ASP A 28 1.04 -19.49 -2.33
N ALA A 29 -0.24 -19.90 -2.37
CA ALA A 29 -1.33 -19.06 -2.87
C ALA A 29 -1.51 -17.75 -2.07
N ALA A 30 -1.41 -17.83 -0.74
CA ALA A 30 -1.47 -16.65 0.13
C ALA A 30 -0.30 -15.68 -0.14
N THR A 31 0.89 -16.22 -0.41
CA THR A 31 2.09 -15.45 -0.70
C THR A 31 2.00 -14.75 -2.05
N ASP A 32 1.55 -15.44 -3.09
CA ASP A 32 1.33 -14.87 -4.42
C ASP A 32 0.26 -13.77 -4.41
N MET A 33 -0.81 -13.96 -3.63
CA MET A 33 -1.84 -12.93 -3.45
C MET A 33 -1.26 -11.69 -2.77
N CYS A 34 -0.42 -11.86 -1.74
CA CYS A 34 0.22 -10.75 -1.04
C CYS A 34 1.19 -9.98 -1.97
N ILE A 35 2.00 -10.69 -2.76
CA ILE A 35 2.90 -10.10 -3.75
C ILE A 35 2.12 -9.32 -4.79
N SER A 36 1.04 -9.90 -5.33
CA SER A 36 0.18 -9.25 -6.33
C SER A 36 -0.45 -7.97 -5.78
N LYS A 37 -0.94 -8.00 -4.53
CA LYS A 37 -1.48 -6.81 -3.86
C LYS A 37 -0.42 -5.72 -3.67
N TRP A 38 0.78 -6.10 -3.25
CA TRP A 38 1.87 -5.15 -3.10
C TRP A 38 2.28 -4.52 -4.45
N GLN A 39 2.36 -5.32 -5.51
CA GLN A 39 2.66 -4.85 -6.86
C GLN A 39 1.56 -3.94 -7.42
N GLN A 40 0.28 -4.22 -7.17
CA GLN A 40 -0.83 -3.34 -7.55
C GLN A 40 -0.75 -1.98 -6.83
N HIS A 41 -0.31 -1.99 -5.58
CA HIS A 41 -0.20 -0.79 -4.77
C HIS A 41 1.11 -0.04 -5.01
N ILE A 42 2.13 -0.63 -5.64
CA ILE A 42 3.45 0.02 -5.82
C ILE A 42 3.37 1.37 -6.55
N TYR A 43 2.40 1.53 -7.44
CA TYR A 43 2.16 2.77 -8.19
C TYR A 43 1.10 3.68 -7.55
N HIS A 44 0.34 3.19 -6.57
CA HIS A 44 -0.63 3.98 -5.79
C HIS A 44 0.01 4.75 -4.63
N TRP A 45 1.33 4.61 -4.40
CA TRP A 45 2.06 5.38 -3.39
C TRP A 45 2.10 6.90 -3.66
N SER A 46 1.60 7.38 -4.81
CA SER A 46 1.62 8.81 -5.17
C SER A 46 0.33 9.58 -4.87
N GLU A 47 -0.77 8.92 -4.48
CA GLU A 47 -2.06 9.59 -4.33
C GLU A 47 -2.25 10.28 -2.97
N ASP A 48 -1.45 9.93 -1.95
CA ASP A 48 -1.56 10.49 -0.59
C ASP A 48 -0.45 11.50 -0.23
N ILE A 49 0.11 12.20 -1.22
CA ILE A 49 0.76 13.50 -0.93
C ILE A 49 -0.33 14.57 -0.96
N GLU A 50 -1.34 14.43 -0.10
CA GLU A 50 -2.05 15.62 0.37
C GLU A 50 -1.02 16.42 1.16
N VAL A 51 -0.35 17.36 0.49
CA VAL A 51 0.42 18.41 1.17
C VAL A 51 -0.60 19.07 2.09
N LYS A 52 -0.48 18.82 3.40
CA LYS A 52 -1.39 19.42 4.39
C LYS A 52 -1.35 20.92 4.15
N TRP A 53 -2.49 21.60 4.19
CA TRP A 53 -2.56 23.06 3.96
C TRP A 53 -1.53 23.87 4.73
N LYS A 54 -1.12 23.41 5.92
CA LYS A 54 -0.08 24.02 6.76
C LYS A 54 1.34 23.96 6.17
N ASP A 55 1.59 23.06 5.22
CA ASP A 55 2.88 22.77 4.61
C ASP A 55 2.95 23.39 3.18
N GLN A 56 1.90 24.09 2.73
CA GLN A 56 1.95 24.90 1.52
C GLN A 56 2.62 26.26 1.82
N ASP A 57 3.57 26.66 0.99
CA ASP A 57 4.24 27.96 1.10
C ASP A 57 3.27 29.07 0.70
N ILE A 58 2.91 29.94 1.66
CA ILE A 58 1.97 31.06 1.47
C ILE A 58 2.54 32.08 0.46
N SER A 59 3.85 32.05 0.19
CA SER A 59 4.47 32.96 -0.79
C SER A 59 4.08 32.67 -2.24
N GLU A 60 3.55 31.48 -2.55
CA GLU A 60 3.10 31.11 -3.90
C GLU A 60 1.60 31.39 -4.16
N VAL A 61 0.87 31.97 -3.19
CA VAL A 61 -0.53 32.37 -3.42
C VAL A 61 -0.57 33.57 -4.37
N PRO A 62 -1.16 33.46 -5.58
CA PRO A 62 -1.28 34.58 -6.48
C PRO A 62 -2.12 35.68 -5.83
N PHE A 63 -1.57 36.90 -5.72
CA PHE A 63 -2.35 38.06 -5.29
C PHE A 63 -3.55 38.22 -6.21
N SER A 64 -4.75 37.99 -5.66
CA SER A 64 -5.98 38.41 -6.33
C SER A 64 -6.03 39.93 -6.24
N THR A 65 -5.53 40.61 -7.27
CA THR A 65 -5.77 42.06 -7.40
C THR A 65 -7.28 42.25 -7.47
N PRO A 66 -7.89 43.10 -6.62
CA PRO A 66 -9.30 43.40 -6.76
C PRO A 66 -9.49 44.04 -8.12
N THR A 67 -10.23 43.37 -9.00
CA THR A 67 -10.71 43.91 -10.27
C THR A 67 -11.37 45.26 -9.97
N GLN A 68 -10.74 46.36 -10.38
CA GLN A 68 -11.43 47.64 -10.47
C GLN A 68 -12.58 47.45 -11.46
N GLN A 69 -13.81 47.44 -10.94
CA GLN A 69 -15.00 47.64 -11.75
C GLN A 69 -15.08 49.14 -12.04
N ASP A 70 -14.92 49.49 -13.31
CA ASP A 70 -15.29 50.79 -13.88
C ASP A 70 -16.82 50.95 -13.93
#